data_AF-A0A7S0N206-F1
#
_entry.id   AF-A0A7S0N206-F1
#
_cell.length_a   1.000
_cell.length_b   1.000
_cell.length_c   1.000
_cell.angle_alpha   90.00
_cell.angle_beta   90.00
_cell.angle_gamma   90.00
#
_symmetry.space_group_name_H-M   'P 1'
#
loop_
_entity.id
_entity.type
_entity.pdbx_description
1 polymer ?
#
loop_
_entity_poly.entity_id
_entity_poly.type
_entity_poly.pdbx_seq_one_letter_code
_entity_poly.pdbx_strand_id
1 'polypeptide(L)'
;PAVPPAAQPAPRVPPVQHSAPDNLQEKVVTPAFERCTSGYRCTSSSQFTELDEMSEEKLRELLVSEEAFDELLGQVTQRIVGRDNESLKRLRDQNLEIAKRTVELMEQCKELENQMNIIRACDYVPTKADFDDRAARQSAVLAHISEATLMGHLAAAAESADTHSELLLERFLAGQSSVESFLDEYPKARALYHTREAKRADMEPKLKALGHVA
;
A
#
# COMPACT_ATOMS: atom_id res chain seq x y z
N PRO A 1 -22.79 -24.29 38.49
CA PRO A 1 -22.38 -22.92 38.07
C PRO A 1 -20.95 -22.94 37.50
N ALA A 2 -20.84 -23.14 36.19
CA ALA A 2 -19.57 -23.15 35.47
C ALA A 2 -19.39 -21.79 34.75
N VAL A 3 -18.25 -21.14 35.02
CA VAL A 3 -17.86 -19.87 34.40
C VAL A 3 -17.25 -20.17 33.02
N PRO A 4 -17.65 -19.48 31.93
CA PRO A 4 -17.07 -19.71 30.61
C PRO A 4 -15.68 -19.05 30.49
N PRO A 5 -14.79 -19.58 29.63
CA PRO A 5 -13.45 -19.03 29.46
C PRO A 5 -13.48 -17.71 28.66
N ALA A 6 -12.64 -16.77 29.09
CA ALA A 6 -12.49 -15.47 28.47
C ALA A 6 -12.00 -15.59 27.02
N ALA A 7 -12.70 -14.92 26.11
CA ALA A 7 -12.32 -14.80 24.70
C ALA A 7 -11.01 -13.99 24.59
N GLN A 8 -10.02 -14.55 23.88
CA GLN A 8 -8.78 -13.84 23.56
C GLN A 8 -9.06 -12.70 22.56
N PRO A 9 -8.44 -11.52 22.72
CA PRO A 9 -8.61 -10.43 21.77
C PRO A 9 -7.87 -10.73 20.46
N ALA A 10 -8.55 -10.47 19.33
CA ALA A 10 -8.02 -10.65 17.98
C ALA A 10 -6.72 -9.85 17.74
N PRO A 11 -5.81 -10.34 16.87
CA PRO A 11 -4.56 -9.65 16.56
C PRO A 11 -4.86 -8.29 15.90
N ARG A 12 -4.35 -7.22 16.51
CA ARG A 12 -4.39 -5.86 15.93
C ARG A 12 -3.50 -5.82 14.69
N VAL A 13 -4.12 -5.73 13.53
CA VAL A 13 -3.42 -5.40 12.28
C VAL A 13 -2.91 -3.95 12.41
N PRO A 14 -1.62 -3.67 12.19
CA PRO A 14 -1.10 -2.31 12.22
C PRO A 14 -1.72 -1.48 11.08
N PRO A 15 -1.93 -0.17 11.27
CA PRO A 15 -2.50 0.68 10.23
C PRO A 15 -1.55 0.73 9.03
N VAL A 16 -2.10 0.45 7.85
CA VAL A 16 -1.41 0.63 6.56
C VAL A 16 -1.06 2.10 6.42
N GLN A 17 0.23 2.43 6.49
CA GLN A 17 0.72 3.76 6.15
C GLN A 17 0.62 3.92 4.64
N HIS A 18 -0.44 4.59 4.19
CA HIS A 18 -0.46 5.14 2.84
C HIS A 18 0.53 6.32 2.81
N SER A 19 1.76 6.04 2.39
CA SER A 19 2.63 7.10 1.88
C SER A 19 1.98 7.65 0.62
N ALA A 20 1.43 8.86 0.70
CA ALA A 20 0.91 9.57 -0.44
C ALA A 20 2.05 9.79 -1.46
N PRO A 21 1.80 9.62 -2.77
CA PRO A 21 2.78 10.02 -3.77
C PRO A 21 2.92 11.55 -3.79
N ASP A 22 4.16 12.00 -3.59
CA ASP A 22 4.65 13.37 -3.78
C ASP A 22 4.65 13.76 -5.28
N ASN A 23 3.50 13.84 -5.93
CA ASN A 23 3.36 14.61 -7.18
C ASN A 23 1.92 14.65 -7.69
N LEU A 24 1.11 15.56 -7.15
CA LEU A 24 0.13 16.30 -7.95
C LEU A 24 -0.03 17.66 -7.26
N GLN A 25 0.75 18.64 -7.69
CA GLN A 25 0.39 20.05 -7.51
C GLN A 25 -0.81 20.35 -8.41
N GLU A 26 -1.96 19.75 -8.14
CA GLU A 26 -3.21 20.35 -8.55
C GLU A 26 -3.42 21.55 -7.65
N LYS A 27 -3.37 22.72 -8.28
CA LYS A 27 -3.64 24.02 -7.69
C LYS A 27 -5.09 23.99 -7.18
N VAL A 28 -5.30 23.47 -5.97
CA VAL A 28 -6.53 23.66 -5.22
C VAL A 28 -6.58 25.16 -4.96
N VAL A 29 -7.24 25.87 -5.88
CA VAL A 29 -7.76 27.19 -5.62
C VAL A 29 -8.84 26.96 -4.58
N THR A 30 -8.44 26.87 -3.31
CA THR A 30 -9.34 27.19 -2.22
C THR A 30 -9.86 28.58 -2.55
N PRO A 31 -11.15 28.79 -2.85
CA PRO A 31 -11.66 30.14 -2.84
C PRO A 31 -11.41 30.59 -1.41
N ALA A 32 -10.55 31.60 -1.24
CA ALA A 32 -10.43 32.26 0.03
C ALA A 32 -11.87 32.58 0.43
N PHE A 33 -12.34 31.97 1.51
CA PHE A 33 -13.53 32.41 2.19
C PHE A 33 -13.13 33.76 2.80
N GLU A 34 -13.06 34.77 1.94
CA GLU A 34 -13.02 36.16 2.33
C GLU A 34 -14.27 36.33 3.16
N ARG A 35 -14.07 36.35 4.48
CA ARG A 35 -15.08 36.82 5.40
C ARG A 35 -15.52 38.15 4.81
N CYS A 36 -16.77 38.22 4.36
CA CYS A 36 -17.47 39.48 4.26
C CYS A 36 -17.40 40.09 5.66
N THR A 37 -16.39 40.93 5.87
CA THR A 37 -16.42 41.95 6.90
C THR A 37 -17.49 42.92 6.44
N SER A 38 -18.74 42.55 6.72
CA SER A 38 -19.86 43.49 6.78
C SER A 38 -19.54 44.46 7.92
N GLY A 39 -18.69 45.41 7.60
CA GLY A 39 -18.47 46.63 8.35
C GLY A 39 -18.95 47.72 7.42
N TYR A 40 -20.09 48.32 7.75
CA TYR A 40 -20.55 49.57 7.16
C TYR A 40 -19.45 50.64 7.34
N ARG A 41 -18.46 50.70 6.43
CA ARG A 41 -17.63 51.88 6.23
C ARG A 41 -18.33 52.73 5.19
N CYS A 42 -19.23 53.57 5.66
CA CYS A 42 -19.73 54.69 4.88
C CYS A 42 -18.64 55.77 4.87
N THR A 43 -17.76 55.73 3.87
CA THR A 43 -16.97 56.92 3.49
C THR A 43 -17.81 57.67 2.46
N SER A 44 -18.33 58.81 2.89
CA SER A 44 -19.14 59.75 2.12
C SER A 44 -18.29 60.46 1.07
N SER A 45 -18.42 60.04 -0.20
CA SER A 45 -18.53 60.91 -1.39
C SER A 45 -18.57 60.13 -2.72
N SER A 46 -18.74 58.81 -2.73
CA SER A 46 -18.74 58.01 -3.98
C SER A 46 -19.81 56.92 -4.02
N GLN A 47 -20.83 57.00 -3.16
CA GLN A 47 -21.85 55.95 -3.03
C GLN A 47 -23.04 56.13 -3.97
N PHE A 48 -23.17 57.29 -4.61
CA PHE A 48 -24.27 57.62 -5.52
C PHE A 48 -23.71 58.35 -6.74
N THR A 49 -22.99 57.62 -7.58
CA THR A 49 -22.45 58.17 -8.84
C THR A 49 -23.57 58.68 -9.75
N GLU A 50 -24.79 58.14 -9.61
CA GLU A 50 -25.96 58.63 -10.33
C GLU A 50 -26.35 60.07 -9.96
N LEU A 51 -26.07 60.51 -8.73
CA LEU A 51 -26.36 61.88 -8.28
C LEU A 51 -25.27 62.86 -8.68
N ASP A 52 -24.01 62.42 -8.73
CA ASP A 52 -22.86 63.24 -9.14
C ASP A 52 -22.89 63.58 -10.65
N GLU A 53 -23.54 62.75 -11.46
CA GLU A 53 -23.68 62.93 -12.92
C GLU A 53 -24.88 63.81 -13.32
N MET A 54 -25.75 64.18 -12.37
CA MET A 54 -26.96 64.98 -12.63
C MET A 54 -26.71 66.49 -12.64
N SER A 55 -27.48 67.24 -13.44
CA SER A 55 -27.43 68.70 -13.44
C SER A 55 -28.07 69.31 -12.18
N GLU A 56 -27.61 70.50 -11.77
CA GLU A 56 -28.14 71.20 -10.57
C GLU A 56 -29.65 71.41 -10.61
N GLU A 57 -30.21 71.64 -11.80
CA GLU A 57 -31.65 71.83 -12.02
C GLU A 57 -32.42 70.54 -11.71
N LYS A 58 -31.90 69.39 -12.13
CA LYS A 58 -32.51 68.08 -11.90
C LYS A 58 -32.41 67.66 -10.43
N LEU A 59 -31.31 68.00 -9.76
CA LEU A 59 -31.13 67.78 -8.32
C LEU A 59 -32.11 68.63 -7.49
N ARG A 60 -32.42 69.86 -7.91
CA ARG A 60 -33.45 70.69 -7.27
C ARG A 60 -34.85 70.12 -7.48
N GLU A 61 -35.14 69.58 -8.66
CA GLU A 61 -36.41 68.88 -8.94
C GLU A 61 -36.59 67.64 -8.06
N LEU A 62 -35.52 66.85 -7.90
CA LEU A 62 -35.47 65.68 -7.01
C LEU A 62 -35.69 65.99 -5.53
N LEU A 63 -35.31 67.19 -5.08
CA LEU A 63 -35.53 67.64 -3.69
C LEU A 63 -36.94 68.16 -3.43
N VAL A 64 -37.66 68.57 -4.48
CA VAL A 64 -38.99 69.19 -4.37
C VAL A 64 -40.10 68.22 -4.74
N SER A 65 -39.85 67.29 -5.67
CA SER A 65 -40.82 66.30 -6.16
C SER A 65 -40.53 64.91 -5.57
N GLU A 66 -41.46 64.41 -4.75
CA GLU A 66 -41.41 63.06 -4.18
C GLU A 66 -41.48 61.98 -5.29
N GLU A 67 -42.28 62.20 -6.34
CA GLU A 67 -42.40 61.29 -7.48
C GLU A 67 -41.09 61.13 -8.25
N ALA A 68 -40.34 62.23 -8.45
CA ALA A 68 -39.05 62.20 -9.13
C ALA A 68 -37.97 61.48 -8.31
N PHE A 69 -38.08 61.53 -6.98
CA PHE A 69 -37.20 60.83 -6.05
C PHE A 69 -37.50 59.32 -6.00
N ASP A 70 -38.77 58.94 -5.94
CA ASP A 70 -39.20 57.54 -5.99
C ASP A 70 -38.81 56.87 -7.32
N GLU A 71 -38.90 57.58 -8.44
CA GLU A 71 -38.47 57.07 -9.75
C GLU A 71 -36.96 56.77 -9.77
N LEU A 72 -36.14 57.69 -9.25
CA LEU A 72 -34.68 57.49 -9.15
C LEU A 72 -34.35 56.30 -8.25
N LEU A 73 -34.99 56.20 -7.08
CA LEU A 73 -34.82 55.06 -6.17
C LEU A 73 -35.22 53.74 -6.83
N GLY A 74 -36.31 53.74 -7.59
CA GLY A 74 -36.76 52.60 -8.39
C GLY A 74 -35.70 52.15 -9.40
N GLN A 75 -35.12 53.10 -10.14
CA GLN A 75 -34.08 52.83 -11.14
C GLN A 75 -32.78 52.29 -10.51
N VAL A 76 -32.33 52.90 -9.40
CA VAL A 76 -31.13 52.44 -8.66
C VAL A 76 -31.36 51.06 -8.08
N THR A 77 -32.52 50.82 -7.46
CA THR A 77 -32.88 49.51 -6.89
C THR A 77 -32.97 48.45 -7.98
N GLN A 78 -33.59 48.75 -9.12
CA GLN A 78 -33.68 47.83 -10.25
C GLN A 78 -32.31 47.48 -10.83
N ARG A 79 -31.39 48.45 -10.90
CA ARG A 79 -30.00 48.23 -11.35
C ARG A 79 -29.23 47.32 -10.39
N ILE A 80 -29.32 47.57 -9.07
CA ILE A 80 -28.67 46.75 -8.04
C ILE A 80 -29.24 45.32 -8.06
N VAL A 81 -30.57 45.18 -8.02
CA VAL A 81 -31.27 43.89 -8.07
C VAL A 81 -30.98 43.16 -9.38
N GLY A 82 -30.89 43.87 -10.51
CA GLY A 82 -30.50 43.30 -11.80
C GLY A 82 -29.10 42.71 -11.77
N ARG A 83 -28.12 43.47 -11.29
CA ARG A 83 -26.72 43.03 -11.13
C ARG A 83 -26.60 41.82 -10.20
N ASP A 84 -27.34 41.82 -9.09
CA ASP A 84 -27.35 40.71 -8.12
C ASP A 84 -28.01 39.46 -8.70
N ASN A 85 -29.08 39.61 -9.50
CA ASN A 85 -29.69 38.48 -10.19
C ASN A 85 -28.75 37.89 -11.25
N GLU A 86 -28.00 38.71 -11.98
CA GLU A 86 -27.01 38.25 -12.95
C GLU A 86 -25.82 37.55 -12.27
N SER A 87 -25.37 38.03 -11.11
CA SER A 87 -24.32 37.36 -10.34
C SER A 87 -24.81 36.01 -9.80
N LEU A 88 -26.04 35.94 -9.28
CA LEU A 88 -26.66 34.69 -8.82
C LEU A 88 -26.89 33.69 -9.96
N LYS A 89 -27.29 34.16 -11.14
CA LYS A 89 -27.42 33.30 -12.33
C LYS A 89 -26.07 32.71 -12.72
N ARG A 90 -25.02 33.55 -12.84
CA ARG A 90 -23.66 33.07 -13.14
C ARG A 90 -23.17 32.05 -12.12
N LEU A 91 -23.40 32.29 -10.83
CA LEU A 91 -23.01 31.36 -9.77
C LEU A 91 -23.76 30.02 -9.88
N ARG A 92 -25.07 30.07 -10.17
CA ARG A 92 -25.87 28.86 -10.41
C ARG A 92 -25.34 28.06 -11.59
N ASP A 93 -25.06 28.73 -12.71
CA ASP A 93 -24.59 28.07 -13.93
C ASP A 93 -23.21 27.44 -13.70
N GLN A 94 -22.29 28.14 -13.02
CA GLN A 94 -20.99 27.60 -12.63
C GLN A 94 -21.12 26.38 -11.72
N ASN A 95 -21.97 26.45 -10.69
CA ASN A 95 -22.19 25.31 -9.80
C ASN A 95 -22.76 24.10 -10.54
N LEU A 96 -23.66 24.32 -11.49
CA LEU A 96 -24.25 23.26 -12.30
C LEU A 96 -23.19 22.63 -13.23
N GLU A 97 -22.33 23.44 -13.82
CA GLU A 97 -21.22 22.97 -14.66
C GLU A 97 -20.20 22.14 -13.85
N ILE A 98 -19.86 22.60 -12.64
CA ILE A 98 -18.99 21.85 -11.71
C ILE A 98 -19.65 20.54 -11.33
N ALA A 99 -20.93 20.56 -10.94
CA ALA A 99 -21.65 19.35 -10.54
C ALA A 99 -21.68 18.31 -11.67
N LYS A 100 -21.89 18.73 -12.92
CA LYS A 100 -21.82 17.84 -14.09
C LYS A 100 -20.45 17.22 -14.25
N ARG A 101 -19.38 18.03 -14.23
CA ARG A 101 -18.00 17.51 -14.31
C ARG A 101 -17.67 16.56 -13.17
N THR A 102 -18.12 16.86 -11.95
CA THR A 102 -17.91 15.99 -10.79
C THR A 102 -18.58 14.64 -11.01
N VAL A 103 -19.82 14.62 -11.50
CA VAL A 103 -20.53 13.36 -11.79
C VAL A 103 -19.80 12.54 -12.87
N GLU A 104 -19.37 13.17 -13.96
CA GLU A 104 -18.60 12.52 -15.02
C GLU A 104 -17.28 11.93 -14.49
N LEU A 105 -16.56 12.70 -13.67
CA LEU A 105 -15.30 12.24 -13.08
C LEU A 105 -15.51 11.08 -12.10
N MET A 106 -16.59 11.12 -11.31
CA MET A 106 -16.96 10.02 -10.42
C MET A 106 -17.27 8.72 -11.19
N GLU A 107 -17.89 8.82 -12.36
CA GLU A 107 -18.15 7.67 -13.22
C GLU A 107 -16.83 7.09 -13.78
N GLN A 108 -15.92 7.96 -14.23
CA GLN A 108 -14.58 7.53 -14.68
C GLN A 108 -13.78 6.87 -13.56
N CYS A 109 -13.82 7.41 -12.34
CA CYS A 109 -13.16 6.78 -11.19
C CYS A 109 -13.69 5.38 -10.92
N LYS A 110 -15.02 5.19 -10.96
CA LYS A 110 -15.64 3.87 -10.77
C LYS A 110 -15.22 2.87 -11.84
N GLU A 111 -15.13 3.31 -13.09
CA GLU A 111 -14.68 2.46 -14.18
C GLU A 111 -13.22 2.03 -13.99
N LEU A 112 -12.33 2.96 -13.60
CA LEU A 112 -10.94 2.65 -13.28
C LEU A 112 -10.80 1.70 -12.09
N GLU A 113 -11.61 1.89 -11.04
CA GLU A 113 -11.66 0.97 -9.90
C GLU A 113 -12.10 -0.43 -10.32
N ASN A 114 -13.12 -0.52 -11.18
CA ASN A 114 -13.59 -1.78 -11.73
C ASN A 114 -12.50 -2.48 -12.56
N GLN A 115 -11.82 -1.74 -13.44
CA GLN A 115 -10.70 -2.26 -14.22
C GLN A 115 -9.56 -2.77 -13.32
N MET A 116 -9.20 -2.00 -12.28
CA MET A 116 -8.18 -2.42 -11.32
C MET A 116 -8.59 -3.70 -10.59
N ASN A 117 -9.86 -3.82 -10.21
CA ASN A 117 -10.38 -5.02 -9.54
C ASN A 117 -10.33 -6.25 -10.47
N ILE A 118 -10.64 -6.07 -11.75
CA ILE A 118 -10.53 -7.13 -12.76
C ILE A 118 -9.07 -7.57 -12.90
N ILE A 119 -8.14 -6.63 -13.13
CA ILE A 119 -6.70 -6.95 -13.26
C ILE A 119 -6.19 -7.65 -11.99
N ARG A 120 -6.61 -7.20 -10.82
CA ARG A 120 -6.22 -7.81 -9.55
C ARG A 120 -6.71 -9.25 -9.46
N ALA A 121 -7.98 -9.50 -9.77
CA ALA A 121 -8.59 -10.82 -9.64
C ALA A 121 -8.13 -11.80 -10.73
N CYS A 122 -8.03 -11.33 -11.97
CA CYS A 122 -7.76 -12.17 -13.14
C CYS A 122 -6.26 -12.38 -13.40
N ASP A 123 -5.41 -11.40 -13.10
CA ASP A 123 -3.99 -11.48 -13.45
C ASP A 123 -3.12 -11.57 -12.20
N TYR A 124 -3.27 -10.63 -11.26
CA TYR A 124 -2.36 -10.51 -10.12
C TYR A 124 -2.47 -11.70 -9.16
N VAL A 125 -3.69 -12.01 -8.68
CA VAL A 125 -3.92 -13.10 -7.73
C VAL A 125 -3.43 -14.46 -8.27
N PRO A 126 -3.79 -14.90 -9.49
CA PRO A 126 -3.32 -16.19 -9.99
C PRO A 126 -1.81 -16.20 -10.26
N THR A 127 -1.25 -15.12 -10.83
CA THR A 127 0.22 -15.04 -11.04
C THR A 127 0.97 -15.08 -9.71
N LYS A 128 0.43 -14.43 -8.67
CA LYS A 128 1.01 -14.46 -7.33
C LYS A 128 0.92 -15.85 -6.71
N ALA A 129 -0.22 -16.53 -6.84
CA ALA A 129 -0.38 -17.90 -6.38
C ALA A 129 0.60 -18.87 -7.07
N ASP A 130 0.76 -18.75 -8.39
CA ASP A 130 1.73 -19.54 -9.17
C ASP A 130 3.18 -19.28 -8.75
N PHE A 131 3.50 -18.01 -8.48
CA PHE A 131 4.81 -17.63 -7.96
C PHE A 131 5.06 -18.24 -6.58
N ASP A 132 4.09 -18.13 -5.66
CA ASP A 132 4.21 -18.64 -4.30
C ASP A 132 4.34 -20.17 -4.29
N ASP A 133 3.61 -20.88 -5.15
CA ASP A 133 3.75 -22.32 -5.32
C ASP A 133 5.14 -22.73 -5.84
N ARG A 134 5.68 -21.98 -6.82
CA ARG A 134 7.04 -22.22 -7.32
C ARG A 134 8.10 -21.91 -6.27
N ALA A 135 7.93 -20.83 -5.51
CA ALA A 135 8.82 -20.47 -4.42
C ALA A 135 8.80 -21.51 -3.30
N ALA A 136 7.62 -22.04 -2.95
CA ALA A 136 7.48 -23.13 -1.99
C ALA A 136 8.18 -24.40 -2.48
N ARG A 137 7.99 -24.78 -3.75
CA ARG A 137 8.70 -25.92 -4.35
C ARG A 137 10.21 -25.74 -4.34
N GLN A 138 10.69 -24.54 -4.69
CA GLN A 138 12.11 -24.22 -4.63
C GLN A 138 12.65 -24.35 -3.20
N SER A 139 11.94 -23.78 -2.21
CA SER A 139 12.32 -23.86 -0.80
C SER A 139 12.37 -25.31 -0.31
N ALA A 140 11.40 -26.14 -0.68
CA ALA A 140 11.40 -27.56 -0.33
C ALA A 140 12.60 -28.31 -0.93
N VAL A 141 12.92 -28.07 -2.22
CA VAL A 141 14.10 -28.66 -2.86
C VAL A 141 15.40 -28.18 -2.19
N LEU A 142 15.51 -26.88 -1.93
CA LEU A 142 16.67 -26.31 -1.25
C LEU A 142 16.80 -26.80 0.18
N ALA A 143 15.71 -27.12 0.88
CA ALA A 143 15.78 -27.72 2.21
C ALA A 143 16.46 -29.11 2.17
N HIS A 144 16.19 -29.91 1.14
CA HIS A 144 16.82 -31.23 0.97
C HIS A 144 18.26 -31.18 0.49
N ILE A 145 18.61 -30.17 -0.31
CA ILE A 145 19.95 -29.98 -0.88
C ILE A 145 20.75 -28.98 -0.04
N SER A 146 20.18 -28.52 1.08
CA SER A 146 20.86 -27.58 1.96
C SER A 146 22.15 -28.21 2.45
N GLU A 147 23.17 -27.38 2.53
CA GLU A 147 24.50 -27.78 2.96
C GLU A 147 24.47 -28.52 4.30
N ALA A 148 23.71 -27.99 5.27
CA ALA A 148 23.53 -28.61 6.58
C ALA A 148 22.86 -29.98 6.48
N THR A 149 21.83 -30.13 5.62
CA THR A 149 21.14 -31.41 5.41
C THR A 149 22.06 -32.45 4.76
N LEU A 150 22.82 -32.06 3.73
CA LEU A 150 23.78 -32.95 3.08
C LEU A 150 24.90 -33.39 4.03
N MET A 151 25.41 -32.48 4.87
CA MET A 151 26.39 -32.82 5.91
C MET A 151 25.80 -33.74 6.98
N GLY A 152 24.55 -33.51 7.39
CA GLY A 152 23.83 -34.40 8.30
C GLY A 152 23.67 -35.80 7.72
N HIS A 153 23.28 -35.92 6.45
CA HIS A 153 23.19 -37.21 5.75
C HIS A 153 24.54 -37.90 5.65
N LEU A 154 25.62 -37.16 5.37
CA LEU A 154 26.98 -37.71 5.30
C LEU A 154 27.44 -38.21 6.68
N ALA A 155 27.16 -37.47 7.75
CA ALA A 155 27.47 -37.86 9.12
C ALA A 155 26.71 -39.13 9.53
N ALA A 156 25.40 -39.20 9.28
CA ALA A 156 24.59 -40.39 9.55
C ALA A 156 25.05 -41.61 8.73
N ALA A 157 25.44 -41.41 7.47
CA ALA A 157 25.97 -42.49 6.64
C ALA A 157 27.37 -42.96 7.06
N ALA A 158 28.19 -42.09 7.67
CA ALA A 158 29.45 -42.47 8.29
C ALA A 158 29.19 -43.30 9.56
N GLU A 159 28.36 -42.80 10.48
CA GLU A 159 27.97 -43.51 11.71
C GLU A 159 27.34 -44.88 11.42
N SER A 160 26.48 -44.97 10.40
CA SER A 160 25.92 -46.25 9.95
C SER A 160 26.98 -47.24 9.44
N ALA A 161 28.05 -46.77 8.80
CA ALA A 161 29.15 -47.65 8.40
C ALA A 161 30.02 -48.08 9.58
N ASP A 162 30.20 -47.21 10.57
CA ASP A 162 30.95 -47.50 11.78
C ASP A 162 30.24 -48.57 12.61
N THR A 163 28.97 -48.33 12.93
CA THR A 163 28.09 -49.29 13.63
C THR A 163 28.01 -50.63 12.89
N HIS A 164 27.93 -50.63 11.56
CA HIS A 164 27.98 -51.88 10.78
C HIS A 164 29.32 -52.62 10.96
N SER A 165 30.45 -51.90 10.98
CA SER A 165 31.76 -52.51 11.21
C SER A 165 31.92 -53.06 12.62
N GLU A 166 31.34 -52.39 13.63
CA GLU A 166 31.29 -52.87 15.01
C GLU A 166 30.47 -54.17 15.12
N LEU A 167 29.30 -54.22 14.49
CA LEU A 167 28.48 -55.43 14.45
C LEU A 167 29.19 -56.59 13.76
N LEU A 168 29.95 -56.34 12.68
CA LEU A 168 30.78 -57.37 12.03
C LEU A 168 31.87 -57.90 12.97
N LEU A 169 32.50 -57.01 13.73
CA LEU A 169 33.50 -57.38 14.73
C LEU A 169 32.90 -58.20 15.87
N GLU A 170 31.76 -57.77 16.42
CA GLU A 170 31.06 -58.51 17.47
C GLU A 170 30.65 -59.92 17.02
N ARG A 171 30.10 -60.04 15.80
CA ARG A 171 29.72 -61.34 15.23
C ARG A 171 30.93 -62.25 15.05
N PHE A 172 32.07 -61.71 14.64
CA PHE A 172 33.30 -62.47 14.52
C PHE A 172 33.82 -62.95 15.87
N LEU A 173 33.83 -62.08 16.89
CA LEU A 173 34.23 -62.44 18.26
C LEU A 173 33.29 -63.48 18.89
N ALA A 174 32.01 -63.44 18.55
CA ALA A 174 31.02 -64.45 18.95
C ALA A 174 31.13 -65.77 18.18
N GLY A 175 32.07 -65.89 17.22
CA GLY A 175 32.25 -67.08 16.39
C GLY A 175 31.13 -67.31 15.36
N GLN A 176 30.33 -66.28 15.06
CA GLN A 176 29.17 -66.35 14.14
C GLN A 176 29.54 -66.09 12.68
N SER A 177 30.79 -65.72 12.40
CA SER A 177 31.32 -65.51 11.05
C SER A 177 32.67 -66.23 10.88
N SER A 178 32.97 -66.64 9.64
CA SER A 178 34.27 -67.24 9.32
C SER A 178 35.34 -66.16 9.19
N VAL A 179 36.61 -66.55 9.37
CA VAL A 179 37.76 -65.66 9.19
C VAL A 179 37.78 -65.06 7.78
N GLU A 180 37.46 -65.86 6.76
CA GLU A 180 37.44 -65.40 5.37
C GLU A 180 36.34 -64.34 5.11
N SER A 181 35.14 -64.54 5.64
CA SER A 181 34.04 -63.54 5.52
C SER A 181 34.36 -62.26 6.30
N PHE A 182 34.94 -62.37 7.49
CA PHE A 182 35.36 -61.19 8.25
C PHE A 182 36.43 -60.37 7.52
N LEU A 183 37.46 -61.02 6.96
CA LEU A 183 38.53 -60.34 6.22
C LEU A 183 38.04 -59.71 4.91
N ASP A 184 36.95 -60.20 4.32
CA ASP A 184 36.36 -59.58 3.13
C ASP A 184 35.45 -58.39 3.48
N GLU A 185 34.61 -58.51 4.51
CA GLU A 185 33.56 -57.52 4.81
C GLU A 185 34.03 -56.40 5.75
N TYR A 186 34.79 -56.70 6.80
CA TYR A 186 35.17 -55.70 7.82
C TYR A 186 36.09 -54.61 7.28
N PRO A 187 37.16 -54.91 6.50
CA PRO A 187 38.01 -53.86 5.93
C PRO A 187 37.24 -52.98 4.95
N LYS A 188 36.27 -53.52 4.20
CA LYS A 188 35.41 -52.74 3.30
C LYS A 188 34.53 -51.78 4.10
N ALA A 189 33.92 -52.23 5.19
CA ALA A 189 33.10 -51.40 6.07
C ALA A 189 33.92 -50.26 6.70
N ARG A 190 35.11 -50.55 7.24
CA ARG A 190 36.01 -49.54 7.82
C ARG A 190 36.57 -48.57 6.78
N ALA A 191 36.93 -49.05 5.58
CA ALA A 191 37.36 -48.18 4.48
C ALA A 191 36.24 -47.21 4.06
N LEU A 192 34.99 -47.68 4.01
CA LEU A 192 33.83 -46.83 3.72
C LEU A 192 33.60 -45.76 4.79
N TYR A 193 33.69 -46.12 6.08
CA TYR A 193 33.64 -45.17 7.19
C TYR A 193 34.72 -44.08 7.03
N HIS A 194 35.99 -44.47 6.94
CA HIS A 194 37.09 -43.52 6.83
C HIS A 194 37.01 -42.64 5.58
N THR A 195 36.53 -43.18 4.46
CA THR A 195 36.32 -42.40 3.23
C THR A 195 35.23 -41.33 3.42
N ARG A 196 34.13 -41.67 4.09
CA ARG A 196 33.04 -40.71 4.36
C ARG A 196 33.48 -39.66 5.37
N GLU A 197 34.23 -40.07 6.39
CA GLU A 197 34.78 -39.17 7.41
C GLU A 197 35.81 -38.19 6.82
N ALA A 198 36.72 -38.68 5.97
CA ALA A 198 37.67 -37.82 5.26
C ALA A 198 36.97 -36.80 4.36
N LYS A 199 35.91 -37.22 3.64
CA LYS A 199 35.08 -36.30 2.85
C LYS A 199 34.38 -35.26 3.73
N ARG A 200 33.89 -35.65 4.91
CA ARG A 200 33.26 -34.73 5.86
C ARG A 200 34.26 -33.68 6.35
N ALA A 201 35.43 -34.12 6.77
CA ALA A 201 36.51 -33.26 7.28
C ALA A 201 37.06 -32.28 6.23
N ASP A 202 37.10 -32.68 4.95
CA ASP A 202 37.49 -31.80 3.84
C ASP A 202 36.41 -30.76 3.50
N MET A 203 35.12 -31.13 3.61
CA MET A 203 34.01 -30.23 3.31
C MET A 203 33.76 -29.21 4.42
N GLU A 204 33.79 -29.61 5.69
CA GLU A 204 33.52 -28.74 6.84
C GLU A 204 34.24 -27.36 6.83
N PRO A 205 35.55 -27.24 6.51
CA PRO A 205 36.21 -25.93 6.43
C PRO A 205 35.78 -25.12 5.20
N LYS A 206 35.51 -25.77 4.06
CA LYS A 206 35.03 -25.10 2.83
C LYS A 206 33.68 -24.45 3.06
N LEU A 207 32.84 -25.13 3.83
CA LEU A 207 31.52 -24.70 4.24
C LEU A 207 31.55 -23.52 5.22
N LYS A 208 32.40 -23.60 6.26
CA LYS A 208 32.62 -22.48 7.19
C LYS A 208 33.13 -21.21 6.49
N ALA A 209 33.96 -21.37 5.44
CA ALA A 209 34.45 -20.25 4.63
C ALA A 209 33.36 -19.61 3.75
N LEU A 210 32.42 -20.40 3.22
CA LEU A 210 31.31 -19.91 2.42
C LEU A 210 30.23 -19.22 3.26
N GLY A 211 30.00 -19.69 4.50
CA GLY A 211 29.08 -19.07 5.46
C GLY A 211 29.52 -17.69 6.00
N HIS A 212 30.71 -17.19 5.65
CA HIS A 212 31.18 -15.83 5.97
C HIS A 212 30.91 -14.79 4.88
N VAL A 213 30.23 -15.16 3.78
CA VAL A 213 30.00 -14.28 2.61
C VAL A 213 28.50 -13.97 2.37
N ALA A 214 27.63 -14.23 3.35
CA ALA A 214 26.22 -13.80 3.30
C ALA A 214 25.92 -12.72 4.35
#